data_AF-A0A916FRD4-F1
#
_entry.id   AF-A0A916FRD4-F1
#
_cell.length_a   1.000
_cell.length_b   1.000
_cell.length_c   1.000
_cell.angle_alpha   90.00
_cell.angle_beta   90.00
_cell.angle_gamma   90.00
#
_symmetry.space_group_name_H-M   'P 1'
#
loop_
_entity.id
_entity.type
_entity.pdbx_description
1 polymer ?
#
loop_
_entity_poly.entity_id
_entity_poly.type
_entity_poly.pdbx_seq_one_letter_code
_entity_poly.pdbx_strand_id
1 'polypeptide(L)'
;MNLKFVVIVGLSVLAAFGVACSSPTPIPTPVPTLAPVVATPVPATATPTILPTATQVPSATRVPPTLTPTATPTQMPPPDPKNLLLAAMNLAIPKLKTYRVEMVEEGRDIEVVLPDRFRQVGWDPIVKIGGTYYSYDFTGKPFTRPAGNVSFFDRANLIWFRDQFTQTPKVSALGPATIGGVPCIGYGTTFTAAQVSPPKSQDATPVVTQIAQPIKIWFGVQDGFPRRIEMGAPLPLTINFLDFNAQIQIDPLK
;
A
#
# COMPACT_ATOMS: atom_id res chain seq x y z
N MET A 1 -4.52 -26.96 25.79
CA MET A 1 -3.93 -25.69 25.30
C MET A 1 -5.07 -24.88 24.72
N ASN A 2 -5.62 -23.94 25.49
CA ASN A 2 -6.82 -23.19 25.09
C ASN A 2 -6.42 -21.97 24.24
N LEU A 3 -6.70 -22.05 22.95
CA LEU A 3 -6.50 -20.97 21.99
C LEU A 3 -7.57 -19.90 22.24
N LYS A 4 -7.22 -18.82 22.95
CA LYS A 4 -8.12 -17.67 23.16
C LYS A 4 -8.18 -16.88 21.86
N PHE A 5 -9.29 -16.99 21.13
CA PHE A 5 -9.63 -16.08 20.03
C PHE A 5 -9.91 -14.70 20.61
N VAL A 6 -9.02 -13.74 20.37
CA VAL A 6 -9.27 -12.33 20.66
C VAL A 6 -10.17 -11.80 19.55
N VAL A 7 -11.46 -11.70 19.83
CA VAL A 7 -12.44 -11.04 18.95
C VAL A 7 -12.23 -9.53 19.09
N ILE A 8 -11.60 -8.91 18.09
CA ILE A 8 -11.39 -7.47 18.03
C ILE A 8 -12.69 -6.81 17.54
N VAL A 9 -13.48 -6.28 18.47
CA VAL A 9 -14.68 -5.48 18.18
C VAL A 9 -14.24 -4.04 17.92
N GLY A 10 -14.21 -3.63 16.66
CA GLY A 10 -13.96 -2.25 16.24
C GLY A 10 -15.28 -1.48 16.13
N LEU A 11 -15.64 -0.72 17.15
CA LEU A 11 -16.79 0.19 17.12
C LEU A 11 -16.34 1.52 16.51
N SER A 12 -16.55 1.71 15.20
CA SER A 12 -16.34 2.99 14.53
C SER A 12 -17.69 3.67 14.33
N VAL A 13 -18.10 4.52 15.28
CA VAL A 13 -19.25 5.41 15.11
C VAL A 13 -18.75 6.69 14.46
N LEU A 14 -18.86 6.78 13.13
CA LEU A 14 -18.67 8.00 12.39
C LEU A 14 -20.00 8.76 12.38
N ALA A 15 -20.19 9.69 13.32
CA ALA A 15 -21.36 10.56 13.35
C ALA A 15 -21.19 11.65 12.28
N ALA A 16 -21.84 11.47 11.13
CA ALA A 16 -21.97 12.51 10.11
C ALA A 16 -23.08 13.49 10.53
N PHE A 17 -22.70 14.66 11.06
CA PHE A 17 -23.62 15.80 11.13
C PHE A 17 -23.69 16.45 9.75
N GLY A 18 -24.71 16.08 8.98
CA GLY A 18 -25.05 16.74 7.72
C GLY A 18 -25.77 18.05 7.97
N VAL A 19 -25.04 19.17 7.98
CA VAL A 19 -25.62 20.49 7.70
C VAL A 19 -25.65 20.62 6.18
N ALA A 20 -26.83 20.45 5.58
CA ALA A 20 -27.06 20.67 4.16
C ALA A 20 -26.99 22.17 3.84
N CYS A 21 -25.79 22.70 3.61
CA CYS A 21 -25.61 23.91 2.82
C CYS A 21 -25.67 23.51 1.35
N SER A 22 -26.77 23.87 0.69
CA SER A 22 -26.95 23.72 -0.76
C SER A 22 -25.95 24.62 -1.49
N SER A 23 -24.78 24.08 -1.81
CA SER A 23 -23.82 24.74 -2.69
C SER A 23 -24.37 24.75 -4.13
N PRO A 24 -24.38 25.89 -4.84
CA PRO A 24 -24.83 25.94 -6.21
C PRO A 24 -23.97 25.01 -7.08
N THR A 25 -24.63 24.14 -7.84
CA THR A 25 -23.99 23.24 -8.79
C THR A 25 -23.19 24.07 -9.79
N PRO A 26 -21.85 23.89 -9.88
CA PRO A 26 -21.06 24.64 -10.85
C PRO A 26 -21.50 24.25 -12.26
N ILE A 27 -21.84 25.26 -13.07
CA ILE A 27 -22.11 25.10 -14.50
C ILE A 27 -20.80 24.63 -15.15
N PRO A 28 -20.80 23.53 -15.93
CA PRO A 28 -19.60 23.03 -16.57
C PRO A 28 -19.05 24.07 -17.55
N THR A 29 -17.80 24.47 -17.35
CA THR A 29 -17.05 25.29 -18.30
C THR A 29 -16.88 24.50 -19.60
N PRO A 30 -17.24 25.06 -20.77
CA PRO A 30 -17.06 24.37 -22.05
C PRO A 30 -15.58 24.05 -22.27
N VAL A 31 -15.29 22.78 -22.54
CA VAL A 31 -13.95 22.32 -22.88
C VAL A 31 -13.59 22.84 -24.27
N PRO A 32 -12.44 23.53 -24.46
CA PRO A 32 -12.02 23.98 -25.78
C PRO A 32 -11.80 22.77 -26.69
N THR A 33 -12.54 22.73 -27.80
CA THR A 33 -12.34 21.75 -28.87
C THR A 33 -11.00 22.03 -29.55
N LEU A 34 -10.03 21.14 -29.37
CA LEU A 34 -8.75 21.22 -30.08
C LEU A 34 -8.97 20.93 -31.57
N ALA A 35 -8.40 21.80 -32.41
CA ALA A 35 -8.39 21.62 -33.86
C ALA A 35 -7.63 20.33 -34.24
N PRO A 36 -8.03 19.64 -35.32
CA PRO A 36 -7.37 18.42 -35.76
C PRO A 36 -5.91 18.69 -36.11
N VAL A 37 -5.00 17.97 -35.45
CA VAL A 37 -3.57 17.99 -35.75
C VAL A 37 -3.37 17.27 -37.09
N VAL A 38 -2.94 18.00 -38.10
CA VAL A 38 -2.52 17.46 -39.40
C VAL A 38 -1.28 16.61 -39.17
N ALA A 39 -1.34 15.31 -39.49
CA ALA A 39 -0.22 14.40 -39.38
C ALA A 39 0.89 14.78 -40.36
N THR A 40 2.07 15.10 -39.84
CA THR A 40 3.28 15.29 -40.64
C THR A 40 3.72 13.94 -41.23
N PRO A 41 3.93 13.83 -42.56
CA PRO A 41 4.38 12.59 -43.17
C PRO A 41 5.78 12.19 -42.67
N VAL A 42 5.90 10.93 -42.23
CA VAL A 42 7.17 10.33 -41.81
C VAL A 42 8.00 9.97 -43.06
N PRO A 43 9.29 10.35 -43.14
CA PRO A 43 10.15 9.98 -44.26
C PRO A 43 10.32 8.46 -44.36
N ALA A 44 10.34 7.93 -45.58
CA ALA A 44 10.56 6.51 -45.84
C ALA A 44 11.97 6.08 -45.40
N THR A 45 12.03 5.10 -44.49
CA THR A 45 13.27 4.45 -44.06
C THR A 45 13.85 3.63 -45.22
N ALA A 46 15.10 3.93 -45.59
CA ALA A 46 15.82 3.23 -46.64
C ALA A 46 15.99 1.73 -46.32
N THR A 47 15.64 0.89 -47.29
CA THR A 47 15.79 -0.57 -47.24
C THR A 47 17.28 -0.94 -47.25
N PRO A 48 17.78 -1.77 -46.31
CA PRO A 48 19.17 -2.20 -46.32
C PRO A 48 19.44 -3.12 -47.53
N THR A 49 20.52 -2.82 -48.25
CA THR A 49 21.03 -3.64 -49.36
C THR A 49 21.66 -4.90 -48.78
N ILE A 50 21.16 -6.06 -49.22
CA ILE A 50 21.62 -7.38 -48.79
C ILE A 50 22.98 -7.66 -49.44
N LEU A 51 24.02 -7.90 -48.64
CA LEU A 51 25.36 -8.26 -49.10
C LEU A 51 25.40 -9.74 -49.54
N PRO A 52 26.10 -10.10 -50.64
CA PRO A 52 26.14 -11.47 -51.13
C PRO A 52 26.79 -12.44 -50.12
N THR A 53 26.08 -13.54 -49.88
CA THR A 53 26.48 -14.67 -49.04
C THR A 53 27.73 -15.35 -49.62
N ALA A 54 28.79 -15.42 -48.82
CA ALA A 54 29.97 -16.22 -49.14
C ALA A 54 29.61 -17.72 -49.18
N THR A 55 29.83 -18.34 -50.33
CA THR A 55 29.72 -19.79 -50.53
C THR A 55 30.78 -20.50 -49.70
N GLN A 56 30.36 -21.22 -48.65
CA GLN A 56 31.28 -22.02 -47.84
C GLN A 56 31.68 -23.30 -48.57
N VAL A 57 32.98 -23.59 -48.52
CA VAL A 57 33.64 -24.82 -48.98
C VAL A 57 33.18 -26.01 -48.13
N PRO A 58 32.98 -27.22 -48.69
CA PRO A 58 32.58 -28.38 -47.91
C PRO A 58 33.69 -28.78 -46.94
N SER A 59 33.48 -28.49 -45.65
CA SER A 59 34.32 -29.00 -44.57
C SER A 59 33.94 -30.45 -44.26
N ALA A 60 34.93 -31.31 -44.06
CA ALA A 60 34.77 -32.72 -43.76
C ALA A 60 33.77 -32.96 -42.62
N THR A 61 32.78 -33.83 -42.87
CA THR A 61 31.76 -34.25 -41.90
C THR A 61 32.42 -35.00 -40.74
N ARG A 62 32.77 -34.28 -39.67
CA ARG A 62 33.01 -34.91 -38.37
C ARG A 62 31.67 -35.37 -37.81
N VAL A 63 31.58 -36.65 -37.50
CA VAL A 63 30.48 -37.23 -36.72
C VAL A 63 30.40 -36.45 -35.40
N PRO A 64 29.26 -35.83 -35.05
CA PRO A 64 29.11 -35.14 -33.78
C PRO A 64 29.34 -36.14 -32.65
N PRO A 65 30.11 -35.80 -31.60
CA PRO A 65 30.13 -36.62 -30.40
C PRO A 65 28.69 -36.72 -29.88
N THR A 66 28.22 -37.95 -29.63
CA THR A 66 26.95 -38.19 -28.94
C THR A 66 26.99 -37.43 -27.61
N LEU A 67 26.28 -36.30 -27.55
CA LEU A 67 26.19 -35.49 -26.34
C LEU A 67 25.49 -36.33 -25.27
N THR A 68 26.25 -36.74 -24.27
CA THR A 68 25.70 -37.32 -23.04
C THR A 68 24.65 -36.33 -22.50
N PRO A 69 23.42 -36.78 -22.18
CA PRO A 69 22.39 -35.88 -21.67
C PRO A 69 22.95 -35.12 -20.47
N THR A 70 23.13 -33.81 -20.63
CA THR A 70 23.51 -32.93 -19.54
C THR A 70 22.36 -32.98 -18.56
N ALA A 71 22.63 -33.40 -17.32
CA ALA A 71 21.62 -33.43 -16.27
C ALA A 71 20.93 -32.05 -16.22
N THR A 72 19.62 -32.02 -16.42
CA THR A 72 18.82 -30.80 -16.29
C THR A 72 19.13 -30.21 -14.92
N PRO A 73 19.58 -28.95 -14.82
CA PRO A 73 19.87 -28.33 -13.53
C PRO A 73 18.65 -28.49 -12.65
N THR A 74 18.80 -29.11 -11.47
CA THR A 74 17.74 -29.18 -10.48
C THR A 74 17.44 -27.76 -10.06
N GLN A 75 16.39 -27.16 -10.62
CA GLN A 75 15.99 -25.81 -10.29
C GLN A 75 15.58 -25.77 -8.82
N MET A 76 16.33 -25.02 -8.02
CA MET A 76 15.95 -24.77 -6.64
C MET A 76 14.54 -24.17 -6.63
N PRO A 77 13.61 -24.64 -5.76
CA PRO A 77 12.28 -24.08 -5.70
C PRO A 77 12.37 -22.57 -5.40
N PRO A 78 11.52 -21.74 -6.03
CA PRO A 78 11.51 -20.32 -5.75
C PRO A 78 11.19 -20.08 -4.26
N PRO A 79 11.81 -19.08 -3.62
CA PRO A 79 11.55 -18.76 -2.23
C PRO A 79 10.08 -18.36 -2.01
N ASP A 80 9.52 -18.75 -0.84
CA ASP A 80 8.15 -18.41 -0.44
C ASP A 80 7.97 -16.87 -0.34
N PRO A 81 7.02 -16.27 -1.10
CA PRO A 81 6.74 -14.84 -1.05
C PRO A 81 6.43 -14.30 0.36
N LYS A 82 5.79 -15.10 1.23
CA LYS A 82 5.50 -14.66 2.61
C LYS A 82 6.79 -14.43 3.38
N ASN A 83 7.74 -15.37 3.30
CA ASN A 83 9.02 -15.27 3.99
C ASN A 83 9.85 -14.10 3.45
N LEU A 84 9.83 -13.86 2.14
CA LEU A 84 10.49 -12.69 1.55
C LEU A 84 9.90 -11.37 2.04
N LEU A 85 8.57 -11.25 2.07
CA LEU A 85 7.89 -10.06 2.59
C LEU A 85 8.23 -9.82 4.06
N LEU A 86 8.10 -10.85 4.91
CA LEU A 86 8.39 -10.72 6.34
C LEU A 86 9.88 -10.40 6.59
N ALA A 87 10.80 -10.98 5.80
CA ALA A 87 12.22 -10.64 5.87
C ALA A 87 12.46 -9.16 5.52
N ALA A 88 11.82 -8.64 4.45
CA ALA A 88 11.91 -7.23 4.07
C ALA A 88 11.39 -6.32 5.20
N MET A 89 10.22 -6.63 5.77
CA MET A 89 9.64 -5.86 6.89
C MET A 89 10.51 -5.90 8.14
N ASN A 90 11.02 -7.07 8.52
CA ASN A 90 11.87 -7.24 9.70
C ASN A 90 13.24 -6.56 9.55
N LEU A 91 13.73 -6.39 8.31
CA LEU A 91 14.95 -5.65 8.03
C LEU A 91 14.71 -4.12 8.02
N ALA A 92 13.56 -3.69 7.49
CA ALA A 92 13.23 -2.29 7.26
C ALA A 92 12.73 -1.57 8.53
N ILE A 93 11.74 -2.14 9.21
CA ILE A 93 11.03 -1.49 10.32
C ILE A 93 11.98 -1.06 11.46
N PRO A 94 12.97 -1.88 11.90
CA PRO A 94 13.89 -1.45 12.96
C PRO A 94 14.77 -0.24 12.58
N LYS A 95 14.93 0.05 11.29
CA LYS A 95 15.70 1.20 10.78
C LYS A 95 14.85 2.47 10.66
N LEU A 96 13.53 2.35 10.76
CA LEU A 96 12.60 3.47 10.68
C LEU A 96 12.40 4.10 12.05
N LYS A 97 12.58 5.41 12.11
CA LYS A 97 12.26 6.24 13.27
C LYS A 97 10.98 7.03 13.04
N THR A 98 10.87 7.61 11.85
CA THR A 98 9.78 8.50 11.46
C THR A 98 9.43 8.30 9.99
N TYR A 99 8.23 8.68 9.59
CA TYR A 99 7.80 8.77 8.20
C TYR A 99 6.49 9.57 8.10
N ARG A 100 6.13 9.94 6.88
CA ARG A 100 4.81 10.49 6.54
C ARG A 100 3.99 9.48 5.77
N VAL A 101 2.69 9.57 5.95
CA VAL A 101 1.69 8.75 5.27
C VAL A 101 0.67 9.66 4.64
N GLU A 102 0.43 9.47 3.36
CA GLU A 102 -0.67 10.10 2.61
C GLU A 102 -1.74 9.05 2.34
N MET A 103 -2.95 9.28 2.84
CA MET A 103 -4.14 8.45 2.57
C MET A 103 -4.99 9.14 1.52
N VAL A 104 -4.79 8.74 0.27
CA VAL A 104 -5.24 9.50 -0.93
C VAL A 104 -6.76 9.70 -0.93
N GLU A 105 -7.52 8.62 -0.78
CA GLU A 105 -8.99 8.64 -0.88
C GLU A 105 -9.65 9.27 0.34
N GLU A 106 -8.93 9.38 1.46
CA GLU A 106 -9.42 10.06 2.66
C GLU A 106 -8.95 11.51 2.76
N GLY A 107 -8.01 11.94 1.90
CA GLY A 107 -7.41 13.27 1.95
C GLY A 107 -6.72 13.56 3.29
N ARG A 108 -6.08 12.55 3.89
CA ARG A 108 -5.42 12.68 5.20
C ARG A 108 -3.92 12.48 5.08
N ASP A 109 -3.19 13.40 5.70
CA ASP A 109 -1.76 13.25 5.94
C ASP A 109 -1.51 12.90 7.39
N ILE A 110 -0.69 11.89 7.62
CA ILE A 110 -0.33 11.40 8.95
C ILE A 110 1.18 11.41 9.09
N GLU A 111 1.67 12.06 10.12
CA GLU A 111 3.04 11.94 10.58
C GLU A 111 3.14 10.82 11.61
N VAL A 112 4.20 10.02 11.50
CA VAL A 112 4.44 8.89 12.37
C VAL A 112 5.82 9.01 13.00
N VAL A 113 5.89 8.84 14.32
CA VAL A 113 7.12 8.62 15.08
C VAL A 113 6.97 7.28 15.79
N LEU A 114 7.74 6.28 15.33
CA LEU A 114 7.69 4.93 15.89
C LEU A 114 8.19 4.90 17.34
N PRO A 115 7.66 3.99 18.18
CA PRO A 115 6.74 2.91 17.82
C PRO A 115 5.25 3.28 17.85
N ASP A 116 4.86 4.39 18.46
CA ASP A 116 3.48 4.56 18.94
C ASP A 116 2.90 5.97 18.84
N ARG A 117 3.59 6.91 18.18
CA ARG A 117 3.12 8.29 18.04
C ARG A 117 2.68 8.58 16.62
N PHE A 118 1.47 9.12 16.49
CA PHE A 118 0.86 9.46 15.22
C PHE A 118 0.19 10.82 15.32
N ARG A 119 0.27 11.62 14.27
CA ARG A 119 -0.38 12.92 14.19
C ARG A 119 -1.03 13.06 12.82
N GLN A 120 -2.35 13.21 12.80
CA GLN A 120 -3.02 13.71 11.60
C GLN A 120 -2.71 15.19 11.44
N VAL A 121 -2.21 15.57 10.28
CA VAL A 121 -1.92 16.96 9.90
C VAL A 121 -3.14 17.54 9.18
N GLY A 122 -3.44 18.82 9.39
CA GLY A 122 -4.50 19.53 8.67
C GLY A 122 -5.57 20.13 9.60
N TRP A 123 -6.81 20.15 9.10
CA TRP A 123 -7.90 20.95 9.68
C TRP A 123 -8.45 20.42 11.01
N ASP A 124 -8.38 19.10 11.22
CA ASP A 124 -8.77 18.44 12.48
C ASP A 124 -7.56 17.67 13.02
N PRO A 125 -6.62 18.36 13.70
CA PRO A 125 -5.41 17.71 14.20
C PRO A 125 -5.77 16.75 15.33
N ILE A 126 -5.41 15.48 15.13
CA ILE A 126 -5.57 14.44 16.15
C ILE A 126 -4.20 13.81 16.37
N VAL A 127 -3.79 13.71 17.63
CA VAL A 127 -2.55 13.05 18.03
C VAL A 127 -2.90 11.75 18.77
N LYS A 128 -2.25 10.64 18.39
CA LYS A 128 -2.27 9.37 19.11
C LYS A 128 -0.90 9.13 19.70
N ILE A 129 -0.82 8.86 20.99
CA ILE A 129 0.41 8.38 21.64
C ILE A 129 0.05 7.17 22.48
N GLY A 130 0.59 6.02 22.10
CA GLY A 130 0.24 4.74 22.71
C GLY A 130 -1.27 4.50 22.67
N GLY A 131 -1.86 4.34 23.85
CA GLY A 131 -3.29 4.11 24.06
C GLY A 131 -4.15 5.36 24.26
N THR A 132 -3.67 6.56 23.91
CA THR A 132 -4.38 7.83 24.18
C THR A 132 -4.52 8.68 22.92
N TYR A 133 -5.72 9.20 22.67
CA TYR A 133 -5.94 10.29 21.72
C TYR A 133 -5.94 11.65 22.41
N TYR A 134 -5.32 12.61 21.75
CA TYR A 134 -5.38 14.03 22.05
C TYR A 134 -6.11 14.70 20.89
N SER A 135 -7.19 15.37 21.20
CA SER A 135 -7.98 16.18 20.28
C SER A 135 -8.05 17.58 20.84
N TYR A 136 -8.26 18.57 19.99
CA TYR A 136 -8.26 19.97 20.40
C TYR A 136 -9.67 20.52 20.28
N ASP A 137 -10.12 21.24 21.32
CA ASP A 137 -11.38 21.97 21.23
C ASP A 137 -11.22 23.23 20.35
N PHE A 138 -12.31 23.97 20.16
CA PHE A 138 -12.30 25.21 19.37
C PHE A 138 -11.41 26.32 19.96
N THR A 139 -10.94 26.18 21.20
CA THR A 139 -9.98 27.09 21.85
C THR A 139 -8.52 26.65 21.66
N GLY A 140 -8.30 25.50 21.01
CA GLY A 140 -6.99 24.89 20.86
C GLY A 140 -6.50 24.15 22.10
N LYS A 141 -7.37 23.95 23.12
CA LYS A 141 -6.99 23.23 24.32
C LYS A 141 -7.10 21.73 24.08
N PRO A 142 -6.06 20.93 24.40
CA PRO A 142 -6.12 19.49 24.24
C PRO A 142 -7.06 18.88 25.28
N PHE A 143 -7.90 17.95 24.84
CA PHE A 143 -8.61 17.01 25.68
C PHE A 143 -8.23 15.59 25.29
N THR A 144 -8.23 14.69 26.27
CA THR A 144 -7.81 13.30 26.08
C THR A 144 -9.00 12.36 26.08
N ARG A 145 -8.88 11.30 25.29
CA ARG A 145 -9.78 10.15 25.33
C ARG A 145 -8.96 8.87 25.18
N PRO A 146 -9.36 7.75 25.81
CA PRO A 146 -8.75 6.46 25.52
C PRO A 146 -8.76 6.20 24.02
N ALA A 147 -7.65 5.70 23.51
CA ALA A 147 -7.61 5.25 22.15
C ALA A 147 -8.51 4.01 22.02
N GLY A 148 -9.73 4.21 21.52
CA GLY A 148 -10.49 3.10 20.99
C GLY A 148 -9.73 2.43 19.83
N ASN A 149 -10.26 1.31 19.34
CA ASN A 149 -9.87 0.74 18.06
C ASN A 149 -10.30 1.67 16.91
N VAL A 150 -9.69 2.85 16.81
CA VAL A 150 -9.95 3.78 15.74
C VAL A 150 -9.00 3.39 14.61
N SER A 151 -9.58 2.79 13.57
CA SER A 151 -8.86 1.96 12.60
C SER A 151 -7.82 2.72 11.77
N PHE A 152 -7.90 4.04 11.67
CA PHE A 152 -7.12 4.74 10.66
C PHE A 152 -5.64 4.88 11.01
N PHE A 153 -5.25 5.14 12.27
CA PHE A 153 -3.83 5.16 12.63
C PHE A 153 -3.18 3.78 12.55
N ASP A 154 -3.94 2.71 12.76
CA ASP A 154 -3.43 1.35 12.60
C ASP A 154 -3.13 1.06 11.12
N ARG A 155 -3.91 1.61 10.19
CA ARG A 155 -3.61 1.61 8.74
C ARG A 155 -2.41 2.47 8.35
N ALA A 156 -1.90 3.33 9.23
CA ALA A 156 -0.63 4.03 9.04
C ALA A 156 0.55 3.29 9.70
N ASN A 157 0.28 2.31 10.57
CA ASN A 157 1.30 1.67 11.39
C ASN A 157 1.92 0.44 10.70
N LEU A 158 3.16 0.58 10.23
CA LEU A 158 3.91 -0.52 9.61
C LEU A 158 4.15 -1.73 10.54
N ILE A 159 4.23 -1.52 11.86
CA ILE A 159 4.34 -2.61 12.84
C ILE A 159 3.05 -3.45 12.80
N TRP A 160 1.90 -2.78 12.76
CA TRP A 160 0.60 -3.46 12.67
C TRP A 160 0.51 -4.30 11.39
N PHE A 161 0.90 -3.76 10.23
CA PHE A 161 0.91 -4.54 8.98
C PHE A 161 1.83 -5.76 9.05
N ARG A 162 3.04 -5.62 9.59
CA ARG A 162 3.96 -6.76 9.77
C ARG A 162 3.29 -7.88 10.57
N ASP A 163 2.63 -7.50 11.65
CA ASP A 163 1.96 -8.45 12.53
C ASP A 163 0.76 -9.12 11.82
N GLN A 164 -0.01 -8.36 11.02
CA GLN A 164 -1.08 -8.93 10.18
C GLN A 164 -0.52 -9.90 9.11
N PHE A 165 0.55 -9.54 8.40
CA PHE A 165 1.17 -10.43 7.42
C PHE A 165 1.75 -11.69 8.04
N THR A 166 2.24 -11.61 9.29
CA THR A 166 2.71 -12.78 10.05
C THR A 166 1.57 -13.78 10.26
N GLN A 167 0.38 -13.27 10.60
CA GLN A 167 -0.83 -14.07 10.86
C GLN A 167 -1.50 -14.59 9.58
N THR A 168 -1.19 -13.99 8.43
CA THR A 168 -1.88 -14.32 7.18
C THR A 168 -1.34 -15.61 6.56
N PRO A 169 -2.19 -16.58 6.15
CA PRO A 169 -1.73 -17.89 5.72
C PRO A 169 -1.06 -17.88 4.34
N LYS A 170 -1.43 -16.96 3.45
CA LYS A 170 -0.96 -16.93 2.06
C LYS A 170 -0.58 -15.52 1.64
N VAL A 171 0.60 -15.37 1.05
CA VAL A 171 1.04 -14.13 0.39
C VAL A 171 1.42 -14.49 -1.04
N SER A 172 1.10 -13.63 -1.99
CA SER A 172 1.45 -13.79 -3.40
C SER A 172 2.38 -12.66 -3.84
N ALA A 173 3.41 -12.99 -4.62
CA ALA A 173 4.21 -11.98 -5.28
C ALA A 173 3.38 -11.34 -6.41
N LEU A 174 3.35 -10.01 -6.46
CA LEU A 174 2.68 -9.25 -7.52
C LEU A 174 3.62 -8.91 -8.68
N GLY A 175 4.93 -9.01 -8.46
CA GLY A 175 5.96 -8.66 -9.42
C GLY A 175 6.53 -7.24 -9.22
N PRO A 176 7.40 -6.80 -10.14
CA PRO A 176 8.02 -5.48 -10.08
C PRO A 176 7.02 -4.37 -10.43
N ALA A 177 7.19 -3.20 -9.80
CA ALA A 177 6.44 -1.99 -10.11
C ALA A 177 7.33 -0.76 -9.90
N THR A 178 6.89 0.41 -10.36
CA THR A 178 7.53 1.70 -10.05
C THR A 178 6.54 2.58 -9.30
N ILE A 179 6.88 2.98 -8.08
CA ILE A 179 6.03 3.81 -7.21
C ILE A 179 6.77 5.10 -6.89
N GLY A 180 6.24 6.26 -7.31
CA GLY A 180 6.90 7.55 -7.10
C GLY A 180 8.31 7.63 -7.70
N GLY A 181 8.54 6.95 -8.84
CA GLY A 181 9.85 6.86 -9.47
C GLY A 181 10.82 5.83 -8.84
N VAL A 182 10.42 5.15 -7.77
CA VAL A 182 11.25 4.14 -7.10
C VAL A 182 10.88 2.73 -7.58
N PRO A 183 11.85 1.93 -8.07
CA PRO A 183 11.63 0.52 -8.37
C PRO A 183 11.25 -0.27 -7.12
N CYS A 184 10.18 -1.04 -7.21
CA CYS A 184 9.58 -1.76 -6.09
C CYS A 184 9.27 -3.22 -6.43
N ILE A 185 9.15 -4.06 -5.39
CA ILE A 185 8.57 -5.41 -5.47
C ILE A 185 7.25 -5.42 -4.69
N GLY A 186 6.19 -5.89 -5.33
CA GLY A 186 4.85 -5.96 -4.76
C GLY A 186 4.52 -7.33 -4.16
N TYR A 187 3.75 -7.32 -3.07
CA TYR A 187 3.17 -8.49 -2.43
C TYR A 187 1.68 -8.27 -2.18
N GLY A 188 0.88 -9.32 -2.30
CA GLY A 188 -0.57 -9.25 -2.13
C GLY A 188 -1.09 -10.34 -1.20
N THR A 189 -2.15 -10.01 -0.47
CA THR A 189 -2.88 -10.97 0.35
C THR A 189 -4.31 -10.50 0.64
N THR A 190 -4.99 -11.13 1.57
CA THR A 190 -6.32 -10.76 2.06
C THR A 190 -6.34 -10.83 3.57
N PHE A 191 -6.70 -9.73 4.22
CA PHE A 191 -6.94 -9.69 5.66
C PHE A 191 -8.41 -9.94 5.96
N THR A 192 -8.69 -10.55 7.11
CA THR A 192 -10.05 -10.65 7.62
C THR A 192 -10.32 -9.44 8.50
N ALA A 193 -11.24 -8.58 8.10
CA ALA A 193 -11.68 -7.44 8.90
C ALA A 193 -13.09 -7.68 9.44
N ALA A 194 -13.37 -7.18 10.64
CA ALA A 194 -14.73 -7.17 11.18
C ALA A 194 -15.44 -5.88 10.76
N GLN A 195 -16.60 -6.03 10.12
CA GLN A 195 -17.54 -4.95 9.85
C GLN A 195 -18.66 -5.02 10.89
N VAL A 196 -18.80 -3.97 11.69
CA VAL A 196 -19.91 -3.85 12.64
C VAL A 196 -21.00 -3.01 11.99
N SER A 197 -22.16 -3.63 11.74
CA SER A 197 -23.34 -2.94 11.24
C SER A 197 -24.17 -2.40 12.40
N PRO A 198 -24.67 -1.16 12.32
CA PRO A 198 -25.55 -0.60 13.33
C PRO A 198 -26.79 -1.49 13.55
N PRO A 199 -27.31 -1.54 14.78
CA PRO A 199 -28.55 -2.26 15.05
C PRO A 199 -29.72 -1.63 14.30
N LYS A 200 -30.61 -2.46 13.74
CA LYS A 200 -31.77 -2.01 12.96
C LYS A 200 -32.91 -1.44 13.82
N SER A 201 -32.87 -1.67 15.13
CA SER A 201 -33.81 -1.15 16.12
C SER A 201 -33.06 -0.85 17.42
N GLN A 202 -33.68 -0.05 18.28
CA GLN A 202 -33.09 0.43 19.53
C GLN A 202 -32.68 -0.70 20.50
N ASP A 203 -33.37 -1.84 20.44
CA ASP A 203 -33.11 -3.01 21.30
C ASP A 203 -32.32 -4.13 20.59
N ALA A 204 -31.91 -3.92 19.32
CA ALA A 204 -31.15 -4.93 18.59
C ALA A 204 -29.66 -4.87 18.90
N THR A 205 -29.01 -6.03 18.89
CA THR A 205 -27.54 -6.13 18.98
C THR A 205 -26.91 -5.74 17.64
N PRO A 206 -25.77 -5.02 17.63
CA PRO A 206 -24.99 -4.80 16.42
C PRO A 206 -24.61 -6.12 15.75
N VAL A 207 -24.69 -6.17 14.41
CA VAL A 207 -24.29 -7.36 13.66
C VAL A 207 -22.82 -7.22 13.30
N VAL A 208 -22.00 -8.20 13.69
CA VAL A 208 -20.58 -8.26 13.32
C VAL A 208 -20.42 -9.26 12.18
N THR A 209 -19.98 -8.79 11.02
CA THR A 209 -19.71 -9.60 9.84
C THR A 209 -18.21 -9.59 9.54
N GLN A 210 -17.63 -10.73 9.17
CA GLN A 210 -16.25 -10.77 8.70
C GLN A 210 -16.23 -10.51 7.20
N ILE A 211 -15.40 -9.56 6.78
CA ILE A 211 -15.17 -9.22 5.38
C ILE A 211 -13.71 -9.49 5.01
N ALA A 212 -13.53 -10.02 3.81
CA ALA A 212 -12.22 -10.24 3.22
C ALA A 212 -11.75 -8.92 2.58
N GLN A 213 -10.67 -8.34 3.08
CA GLN A 213 -10.09 -7.11 2.56
C GLN A 213 -8.81 -7.44 1.79
N PRO A 214 -8.79 -7.31 0.45
CA PRO A 214 -7.57 -7.50 -0.31
C PRO A 214 -6.57 -6.41 0.06
N ILE A 215 -5.31 -6.80 0.27
CA ILE A 215 -4.20 -5.92 0.62
C ILE A 215 -3.08 -6.12 -0.38
N LYS A 216 -2.48 -5.03 -0.83
CA LYS A 216 -1.23 -5.05 -1.58
C LYS A 216 -0.23 -4.11 -0.92
N ILE A 217 1.04 -4.48 -0.92
CA ILE A 217 2.13 -3.68 -0.37
C ILE A 217 3.33 -3.72 -1.32
N TRP A 218 3.98 -2.59 -1.51
CA TRP A 218 5.17 -2.46 -2.34
C TRP A 218 6.36 -1.95 -1.53
N PHE A 219 7.51 -2.61 -1.68
CA PHE A 219 8.77 -2.22 -1.05
C PHE A 219 9.77 -1.75 -2.08
N GLY A 220 10.46 -0.64 -1.81
CA GLY A 220 11.55 -0.14 -2.63
C GLY A 220 12.70 -1.16 -2.69
N VAL A 221 13.19 -1.47 -3.88
CA VAL A 221 14.24 -2.47 -4.08
C VAL A 221 15.59 -2.00 -3.51
N GLN A 222 15.84 -0.69 -3.52
CA GLN A 222 17.12 -0.12 -3.13
C GLN A 222 17.29 0.02 -1.62
N ASP A 223 16.28 0.53 -0.91
CA ASP A 223 16.35 0.80 0.53
C ASP A 223 15.52 -0.15 1.39
N GLY A 224 14.66 -0.96 0.77
CA GLY A 224 13.79 -1.89 1.46
C GLY A 224 12.64 -1.23 2.21
N PHE A 225 12.38 0.07 2.02
CA PHE A 225 11.27 0.75 2.70
C PHE A 225 9.94 0.56 1.95
N PRO A 226 8.81 0.41 2.67
CA PRO A 226 7.50 0.32 2.04
C PRO A 226 7.18 1.65 1.35
N ARG A 227 6.61 1.62 0.15
CA ARG A 227 6.26 2.83 -0.62
C ARG A 227 4.76 3.05 -0.72
N ARG A 228 4.01 1.96 -0.83
CA ARG A 228 2.56 2.00 -0.99
C ARG A 228 1.90 0.79 -0.36
N ILE A 229 0.73 1.01 0.20
CA ILE A 229 -0.26 -0.03 0.52
C ILE A 229 -1.56 0.32 -0.19
N GLU A 230 -2.20 -0.68 -0.80
CA GLU A 230 -3.59 -0.61 -1.26
C GLU A 230 -4.44 -1.55 -0.42
N MET A 231 -5.56 -1.06 0.12
CA MET A 231 -6.44 -1.82 1.00
C MET A 231 -7.90 -1.73 0.55
N GLY A 232 -8.54 -2.89 0.42
CA GLY A 232 -9.96 -2.98 0.10
C GLY A 232 -10.26 -3.03 -1.40
N ALA A 233 -11.54 -3.20 -1.70
CA ALA A 233 -12.10 -3.26 -3.05
C ALA A 233 -13.59 -2.86 -2.98
N PRO A 234 -14.22 -2.39 -4.08
CA PRO A 234 -13.66 -2.22 -5.43
C PRO A 234 -12.80 -0.96 -5.58
N LEU A 235 -12.95 0.02 -4.69
CA LEU A 235 -12.13 1.22 -4.63
C LEU A 235 -11.15 1.04 -3.46
N PRO A 236 -9.88 0.71 -3.72
CA PRO A 236 -8.91 0.55 -2.66
C PRO A 236 -8.60 1.90 -2.02
N LEU A 237 -8.35 1.91 -0.71
CA LEU A 237 -7.62 2.98 -0.05
C LEU A 237 -6.14 2.82 -0.36
N THR A 238 -5.57 3.83 -1.01
CA THR A 238 -4.16 4.00 -1.32
C THR A 238 -3.47 4.79 -0.22
N ILE A 239 -2.44 4.17 0.34
CA ILE A 239 -1.65 4.69 1.45
C ILE A 239 -0.20 4.80 0.96
N ASN A 240 0.28 6.02 0.67
CA ASN A 240 1.66 6.26 0.26
C ASN A 240 2.54 6.55 1.48
N PHE A 241 3.74 5.98 1.51
CA PHE A 241 4.71 6.18 2.59
C PHE A 241 5.88 7.02 2.07
N LEU A 242 6.17 8.11 2.76
CA LEU A 242 7.03 9.19 2.31
C LEU A 242 7.96 9.65 3.46
N ASP A 243 8.96 10.48 3.14
CA ASP A 243 9.78 11.21 4.12
C ASP A 243 10.37 10.34 5.25
N PHE A 244 10.89 9.15 4.92
CA PHE A 244 11.46 8.23 5.91
C PHE A 244 12.61 8.89 6.68
N ASN A 245 12.60 8.71 7.99
CA ASN A 245 13.60 9.23 8.92
C ASN A 245 13.77 10.76 8.88
N ALA A 246 12.74 11.50 8.45
CA ALA A 246 12.69 12.95 8.58
C ALA A 246 12.69 13.40 10.05
N GLN A 247 13.11 14.65 10.31
CA GLN A 247 13.10 15.25 11.65
C GLN A 247 11.67 15.63 12.06
N ILE A 248 10.88 14.63 12.44
CA ILE A 248 9.50 14.78 12.90
C ILE A 248 9.47 14.59 14.41
N GLN A 249 8.79 15.50 15.10
CA GLN A 249 8.50 15.38 16.53
C GLN A 249 7.00 15.54 16.75
N ILE A 250 6.42 14.64 17.55
CA ILE A 250 5.00 14.65 17.91
C ILE A 250 4.91 14.81 19.43
N ASP A 251 4.51 16.01 19.84
CA ASP A 251 4.23 16.41 21.21
C ASP A 251 2.78 16.88 21.26
N PRO A 252 1.90 16.29 22.09
CA PRO A 252 0.49 16.65 22.09
C PRO A 252 0.23 18.05 22.68
N LEU A 253 1.24 18.66 23.32
CA LEU A 253 1.13 19.97 23.98
C LEU A 253 1.81 21.11 23.20
N LYS A 254 2.38 20.82 22.03
CA LYS A 254 3.02 21.81 21.16
C LYS A 254 2.35 21.84 19.79
#